data_AF-A1AR54-F1
#
_entry.id   AF-A1AR54-F1
#
_cell.length_a   1.000
_cell.length_b   1.000
_cell.length_c   1.000
_cell.angle_alpha   90.00
_cell.angle_beta   90.00
_cell.angle_gamma   90.00
#
_symmetry.space_group_name_H-M   'P 1'
#
loop_
_entity.id
_entity.type
_entity.pdbx_description
1 polymer ?
#
loop_
_entity_poly.entity_id
_entity_poly.type
_entity_poly.pdbx_seq_one_letter_code
_entity_poly.pdbx_strand_id
1 'polypeptide(L)'
;MKKSACLVVIGLSLAAAGGGIAHASQPRVVLVTQGGGSLLERDDDRRALDEAISSYLGRNPPELMSASVYSAIEKQLPASLAESDREKALNRIRVNLTPDIMKRMITAGLKRNFTVDEISVLARYDESQLSDELRKKNSDFMIEVSSQIRMLLAATIS
;
A
#
# COMPACT_ATOMS: atom_id res chain seq x y z
N MET A 1 -12.08 41.78 15.27
CA MET A 1 -13.36 42.31 14.72
C MET A 1 -13.02 42.80 13.31
N LYS A 2 -13.55 42.37 12.17
CA LYS A 2 -14.76 41.66 11.72
C LYS A 2 -14.34 40.47 10.83
N LYS A 3 -15.01 39.32 10.89
CA LYS A 3 -14.84 38.24 9.90
C LYS A 3 -15.87 38.47 8.77
N SER A 4 -15.40 38.75 7.56
CA SER A 4 -16.23 38.70 6.35
C SER A 4 -16.45 37.24 5.97
N ALA A 5 -17.69 36.78 6.01
CA ALA A 5 -18.08 35.51 5.41
C ALA A 5 -18.30 35.74 3.90
N CYS A 6 -17.49 35.10 3.07
CA CYS A 6 -17.73 35.04 1.64
C CYS A 6 -18.57 33.78 1.36
N LEU A 7 -19.82 33.97 0.95
CA LEU A 7 -20.73 32.90 0.59
C LEU A 7 -20.40 32.44 -0.84
N VAL A 8 -19.80 31.26 -0.99
CA VAL A 8 -19.63 30.62 -2.29
C VAL A 8 -20.71 29.57 -2.47
N VAL A 9 -21.68 29.84 -3.34
CA VAL A 9 -22.73 28.90 -3.73
C VAL A 9 -22.19 28.04 -4.87
N ILE A 10 -21.89 26.77 -4.59
CA ILE A 10 -21.50 25.80 -5.64
C ILE A 10 -22.79 25.20 -6.19
N GLY A 11 -23.18 25.62 -7.39
CA GLY A 11 -24.26 25.01 -8.16
C GLY A 11 -23.83 23.65 -8.71
N LEU A 12 -24.44 22.58 -8.22
CA LEU A 12 -24.32 21.25 -8.80
C LEU A 12 -25.41 21.09 -9.86
N SER A 13 -25.05 21.22 -11.14
CA SER A 13 -25.98 20.95 -12.25
C SER A 13 -26.21 19.45 -12.38
N LEU A 14 -27.40 19.01 -11.96
CA LEU A 14 -27.92 17.67 -12.15
C LEU A 14 -28.39 17.50 -13.60
N ALA A 15 -27.89 16.48 -14.30
CA ALA A 15 -28.50 15.98 -15.52
C ALA A 15 -29.15 14.62 -15.23
N ALA A 16 -30.47 14.58 -15.15
CA ALA A 16 -31.28 13.40 -15.42
C ALA A 16 -32.72 13.82 -15.78
N ALA A 17 -33.27 13.12 -16.76
CA ALA A 17 -34.42 13.48 -17.57
C ALA A 17 -35.77 13.60 -16.85
N GLY A 18 -36.59 14.55 -17.32
CA GLY A 18 -38.01 14.35 -17.61
C GLY A 18 -39.05 14.51 -16.48
N GLY A 19 -39.86 15.58 -16.57
CA GLY A 19 -41.21 15.65 -16.01
C GLY A 19 -41.32 16.32 -14.63
N GLY A 20 -41.76 17.58 -14.59
CA GLY A 20 -41.92 18.36 -13.36
C GLY A 20 -42.98 17.83 -12.40
N ILE A 21 -42.77 18.01 -11.10
CA ILE A 21 -43.34 19.08 -10.26
C ILE A 21 -42.61 18.99 -8.90
N ALA A 22 -42.14 20.13 -8.41
CA ALA A 22 -41.31 20.28 -7.23
C ALA A 22 -42.02 19.82 -5.94
N HIS A 23 -41.30 19.07 -5.09
CA HIS A 23 -41.56 19.06 -3.65
C HIS A 23 -40.24 19.24 -2.90
N ALA A 24 -40.26 20.22 -2.02
CA ALA A 24 -39.11 20.87 -1.40
C ALA A 24 -38.22 19.90 -0.61
N SER A 25 -36.94 19.84 -0.99
CA SER A 25 -35.89 19.31 -0.12
C SER A 25 -35.16 20.50 0.47
N GLN A 26 -35.40 20.79 1.76
CA GLN A 26 -34.71 21.85 2.47
C GLN A 26 -33.19 21.61 2.40
N PRO A 27 -32.37 22.66 2.19
CA PRO A 27 -30.93 22.51 2.21
C PRO A 27 -30.48 22.10 3.62
N ARG A 28 -30.04 20.86 3.79
CA ARG A 28 -29.24 20.45 4.94
C ARG A 28 -27.91 21.21 4.85
N VAL A 29 -27.76 22.23 5.68
CA VAL A 29 -26.47 22.88 5.92
C VAL A 29 -25.60 21.85 6.64
N VAL A 30 -24.78 21.12 5.88
CA VAL A 30 -23.68 20.36 6.46
C VAL A 30 -22.63 21.40 6.83
N LEU A 31 -22.54 21.70 8.13
CA LEU A 31 -21.37 22.37 8.68
C LEU A 31 -20.19 21.41 8.51
N VAL A 32 -19.47 21.55 7.40
CA VAL A 32 -18.12 20.98 7.29
C VAL A 32 -17.25 21.88 8.15
N THR A 33 -17.04 21.49 9.40
CA THR A 33 -15.90 21.97 10.18
C THR A 33 -14.66 21.49 9.44
N GLN A 34 -14.13 22.36 8.59
CA GLN A 34 -12.84 22.20 7.95
C GLN A 34 -11.81 22.19 9.08
N GLY A 35 -11.52 21.00 9.60
CA GLY A 35 -10.39 20.72 10.48
C GLY A 35 -9.13 21.05 9.70
N GLY A 36 -8.70 22.29 9.78
CA GLY A 36 -7.44 22.77 9.24
C GLY A 36 -6.32 22.16 10.06
N GLY A 37 -5.89 20.96 9.69
CA GLY A 37 -4.50 20.59 9.89
C GLY A 37 -3.65 21.57 9.07
N SER A 38 -2.64 22.17 9.70
CA SER A 38 -1.69 23.04 9.03
C SER A 38 -1.05 22.28 7.86
N LEU A 39 -0.79 22.95 6.73
CA LEU A 39 -0.02 22.34 5.62
C LEU A 39 1.31 21.76 6.12
N LEU A 40 1.90 22.37 7.14
CA LEU A 40 3.13 21.91 7.79
C LEU A 40 2.94 20.59 8.55
N GLU A 41 1.81 20.41 9.24
CA GLU A 41 1.52 19.16 9.97
C GLU A 41 1.39 17.98 9.01
N ARG A 42 0.83 18.19 7.81
CA ARG A 42 0.73 17.15 6.78
C ARG A 42 2.07 16.79 6.15
N ASP A 43 2.97 17.76 6.02
CA ASP A 43 4.31 17.53 5.48
C ASP A 43 5.19 16.80 6.50
N ASP A 44 5.06 17.13 7.79
CA ASP A 44 5.75 16.43 8.89
C ASP A 44 5.27 14.98 9.02
N ASP A 45 3.95 14.75 8.99
CA ASP A 45 3.37 13.39 9.03
C ASP A 45 3.83 12.54 7.84
N ARG A 46 3.87 13.14 6.63
CA ARG A 46 4.34 12.45 5.43
C ARG A 46 5.82 12.11 5.53
N ARG A 47 6.63 13.03 6.05
CA ARG A 47 8.07 12.82 6.25
C ARG A 47 8.33 11.71 7.26
N ALA A 48 7.62 11.71 8.39
CA ALA A 48 7.73 10.67 9.40
C ALA A 48 7.38 9.28 8.85
N LEU A 49 6.32 9.20 8.03
CA LEU A 49 5.94 7.96 7.34
C LEU A 49 7.03 7.48 6.37
N ASP A 50 7.56 8.37 5.53
CA ASP A 50 8.59 8.01 4.55
C ASP A 50 9.91 7.62 5.26
N GLU A 51 10.27 8.25 6.38
CA GLU A 51 11.42 7.89 7.21
C GLU A 51 11.25 6.51 7.87
N ALA A 52 10.07 6.22 8.43
CA ALA A 52 9.77 4.92 9.03
C ALA A 52 9.84 3.79 7.99
N ILE A 53 9.25 4.00 6.80
CA ILE A 53 9.31 3.05 5.69
C ILE A 53 10.75 2.85 5.21
N SER A 54 11.52 3.93 5.09
CA SER A 54 12.94 3.86 4.73
C SER A 54 13.73 3.01 5.73
N SER A 55 13.48 3.20 7.04
CA SER A 55 14.10 2.41 8.09
C SER A 55 13.71 0.92 8.00
N TYR A 56 12.44 0.62 7.77
CA TYR A 56 11.97 -0.75 7.56
C TYR A 56 12.65 -1.43 6.37
N LEU A 57 12.73 -0.73 5.23
CA LEU A 57 13.36 -1.24 4.01
C LEU A 57 14.88 -1.34 4.14
N GLY A 58 15.52 -0.51 4.97
CA GLY A 58 16.94 -0.64 5.29
C GLY A 58 17.24 -1.93 6.05
N ARG A 59 16.36 -2.34 6.96
CA ARG A 59 16.46 -3.64 7.66
C ARG A 59 16.05 -4.83 6.80
N ASN A 60 15.09 -4.62 5.89
CA ASN A 60 14.58 -5.64 4.98
C ASN A 60 14.84 -5.23 3.53
N PRO A 61 16.10 -5.33 3.04
CA PRO A 61 16.45 -4.85 1.71
C PRO A 61 15.66 -5.59 0.62
N PRO A 62 14.96 -4.88 -0.28
CA PRO A 62 14.22 -5.50 -1.39
C PRO A 62 15.09 -6.40 -2.27
N GLU A 63 16.39 -6.10 -2.38
CA GLU A 63 17.38 -6.91 -3.10
C GLU A 63 17.52 -8.30 -2.45
N LEU A 64 17.65 -8.37 -1.13
CA LEU A 64 17.74 -9.62 -0.40
C LEU A 64 16.41 -10.38 -0.39
N MET A 65 15.30 -9.66 -0.27
CA MET A 65 13.96 -10.25 -0.30
C MET A 65 13.67 -10.87 -1.68
N SER A 66 13.92 -10.13 -2.76
CA SER A 66 13.74 -10.64 -4.14
C SER A 66 14.61 -11.86 -4.41
N ALA A 67 15.91 -11.82 -4.03
CA ALA A 67 16.80 -12.98 -4.13
C ALA A 67 16.27 -14.20 -3.37
N SER A 68 15.76 -14.00 -2.15
CA SER A 68 15.19 -15.07 -1.33
C SER A 68 13.95 -15.68 -1.99
N VAL A 69 13.08 -14.84 -2.54
CA VAL A 69 11.89 -15.29 -3.28
C VAL A 69 12.28 -16.07 -4.53
N TYR A 70 13.26 -15.59 -5.30
CA TYR A 70 13.77 -16.32 -6.47
C TYR A 70 14.30 -17.70 -6.10
N SER A 71 15.11 -17.79 -5.04
CA SER A 71 15.63 -19.08 -4.56
C SER A 71 14.50 -20.02 -4.11
N ALA A 72 13.46 -19.48 -3.45
CA ALA A 72 12.31 -20.27 -3.04
C ALA A 72 11.52 -20.83 -4.24
N ILE A 73 11.34 -20.02 -5.29
CA ILE A 73 10.64 -20.44 -6.51
C ILE A 73 11.46 -21.48 -7.26
N GLU A 74 12.76 -21.25 -7.42
CA GLU A 74 13.67 -22.18 -8.08
C GLU A 74 13.63 -23.59 -7.46
N LYS A 75 13.58 -23.66 -6.11
CA LYS A 75 13.45 -24.91 -5.37
C LYS A 75 12.07 -25.58 -5.52
N GLN A 76 11.03 -24.82 -5.85
CA GLN A 76 9.67 -25.32 -6.04
C GLN A 76 9.36 -25.70 -7.50
N LEU A 77 10.20 -25.33 -8.46
CA LEU A 77 10.02 -25.74 -9.84
C LEU A 77 10.17 -27.27 -9.97
N PRO A 78 9.28 -27.95 -10.71
CA PRO A 78 9.34 -29.40 -10.89
C PRO A 78 10.72 -29.85 -11.39
N ALA A 79 11.25 -30.92 -10.81
CA ALA A 79 12.50 -31.52 -11.27
C ALA A 79 12.37 -32.13 -12.67
N SER A 80 11.14 -32.46 -13.09
CA SER A 80 10.81 -32.98 -14.42
C SER A 80 10.74 -31.90 -15.52
N LEU A 81 10.86 -30.62 -15.16
CA LEU A 81 10.84 -29.53 -16.13
C LEU A 81 12.17 -29.51 -16.90
N ALA A 82 12.12 -29.42 -18.22
CA ALA A 82 13.32 -29.30 -19.05
C ALA A 82 14.14 -28.07 -18.65
N GLU A 83 15.47 -28.18 -18.71
CA GLU A 83 16.38 -27.11 -18.25
C GLU A 83 16.15 -25.78 -18.99
N SER A 84 15.87 -25.84 -20.29
CA SER A 84 15.53 -24.67 -21.12
C SER A 84 14.23 -24.00 -20.69
N ASP A 85 13.23 -24.75 -20.24
CA ASP A 85 11.95 -24.20 -19.78
C ASP A 85 12.04 -23.70 -18.33
N ARG A 86 12.88 -24.34 -17.51
CA ARG A 86 13.26 -23.84 -16.18
C ARG A 86 13.95 -22.48 -16.28
N GLU A 87 14.90 -22.34 -17.20
CA GLU A 87 15.61 -21.07 -17.42
C GLU A 87 14.67 -19.97 -17.92
N LYS A 88 13.78 -20.28 -18.88
CA LYS A 88 12.75 -19.33 -19.35
C LYS A 88 11.84 -18.86 -18.20
N ALA A 89 11.37 -19.79 -17.36
CA ALA A 89 10.53 -19.46 -16.22
C ALA A 89 11.26 -18.54 -15.24
N LEU A 90 12.48 -18.90 -14.84
CA LEU A 90 13.28 -18.07 -13.92
C LEU A 90 13.60 -16.69 -14.50
N ASN A 91 13.90 -16.59 -15.79
CA ASN A 91 14.18 -15.31 -16.43
C ASN A 91 12.93 -14.41 -16.47
N ARG A 92 11.77 -14.97 -16.84
CA ARG A 92 10.48 -14.27 -16.79
C ARG A 92 10.19 -13.73 -15.38
N ILE A 93 10.46 -14.53 -14.37
CA ILE A 93 10.27 -14.16 -12.96
C ILE A 93 11.22 -13.03 -12.57
N ARG A 94 12.50 -13.10 -12.95
CA ARG A 94 13.49 -12.05 -12.68
C ARG A 94 13.14 -10.69 -13.29
N VAL A 95 12.56 -10.70 -14.50
CA VAL A 95 12.11 -9.48 -15.17
C VAL A 95 10.91 -8.85 -14.46
N ASN A 96 10.02 -9.67 -13.88
CA ASN A 96 8.77 -9.19 -13.28
C ASN A 96 8.85 -8.93 -11.77
N LEU A 97 9.79 -9.53 -11.04
CA LEU A 97 9.91 -9.36 -9.58
C LEU A 97 11.16 -8.57 -9.18
N THR A 98 11.43 -7.45 -9.86
CA THR A 98 12.61 -6.64 -9.56
C THR A 98 12.60 -6.09 -8.12
N PRO A 99 13.77 -5.74 -7.55
CA PRO A 99 13.83 -5.07 -6.25
C PRO A 99 12.93 -3.83 -6.16
N ASP A 100 12.78 -3.07 -7.25
CA ASP A 100 11.88 -1.92 -7.31
C ASP A 100 10.39 -2.31 -7.20
N ILE A 101 9.98 -3.39 -7.86
CA ILE A 101 8.60 -3.89 -7.77
C ILE A 101 8.33 -4.39 -6.36
N MET A 102 9.27 -5.15 -5.78
CA MET A 102 9.21 -5.59 -4.38
C MET A 102 9.09 -4.40 -3.42
N LYS A 103 9.95 -3.38 -3.59
CA LYS A 103 9.92 -2.15 -2.79
C LYS A 103 8.56 -1.47 -2.86
N ARG A 104 8.00 -1.31 -4.07
CA ARG A 104 6.69 -0.68 -4.27
C ARG A 104 5.56 -1.46 -3.60
N MET A 105 5.53 -2.78 -3.76
CA MET A 105 4.53 -3.66 -3.13
C MET A 105 4.58 -3.57 -1.60
N ILE A 106 5.78 -3.71 -1.02
CA ILE A 106 5.98 -3.62 0.43
C ILE A 106 5.60 -2.22 0.92
N THR A 107 6.07 -1.17 0.26
CA THR A 107 5.74 0.22 0.64
C THR A 107 4.23 0.47 0.62
N ALA A 108 3.54 0.04 -0.44
CA ALA A 108 2.10 0.21 -0.56
C ALA A 108 1.34 -0.55 0.54
N GLY A 109 1.75 -1.79 0.82
CA GLY A 109 1.15 -2.59 1.89
C GLY A 109 1.40 -2.02 3.28
N LEU A 110 2.61 -1.49 3.55
CA LEU A 110 2.92 -0.79 4.81
C LEU A 110 2.02 0.44 4.99
N LYS A 111 1.90 1.30 3.96
CA LYS A 111 1.07 2.52 4.01
C LYS A 111 -0.42 2.23 4.22
N ARG A 112 -0.92 1.10 3.75
CA ARG A 112 -2.33 0.72 3.88
C ARG A 112 -2.64 0.09 5.23
N ASN A 113 -1.73 -0.74 5.74
CA ASN A 113 -2.03 -1.64 6.84
C ASN A 113 -1.46 -1.14 8.18
N PHE A 114 -0.44 -0.28 8.21
CA PHE A 114 0.28 0.07 9.45
C PHE A 114 0.34 1.59 9.70
N THR A 115 0.41 1.95 10.98
CA THR A 115 0.71 3.32 11.41
C THR A 115 2.22 3.58 11.38
N VAL A 116 2.64 4.85 11.45
CA VAL A 116 4.06 5.24 11.50
C VAL A 116 4.79 4.58 12.69
N ASP A 117 4.14 4.54 13.86
CA ASP A 117 4.70 3.93 15.06
C ASP A 117 4.89 2.42 14.90
N GLU A 118 3.89 1.73 14.33
CA GLU A 118 4.00 0.29 14.07
C GLU A 118 5.12 -0.02 13.08
N ILE A 119 5.25 0.75 11.99
CA ILE A 119 6.34 0.58 11.03
C ILE A 119 7.69 0.82 11.72
N SER A 120 7.79 1.83 12.58
CA SER A 120 9.00 2.14 13.35
C SER A 120 9.38 1.00 14.31
N VAL A 121 8.40 0.37 14.95
CA VAL A 121 8.60 -0.81 15.81
C VAL A 121 9.08 -2.00 14.98
N LEU A 122 8.43 -2.29 13.84
CA LEU A 122 8.84 -3.36 12.91
C LEU A 122 10.26 -3.14 12.35
N ALA A 123 10.66 -1.90 12.13
CA ALA A 123 12.01 -1.57 11.69
C ALA A 123 13.07 -1.82 12.78
N ARG A 124 12.71 -1.67 14.06
CA ARG A 124 13.66 -1.72 15.19
C ARG A 124 13.75 -3.06 15.88
N TYR A 125 12.66 -3.82 15.97
CA TYR A 125 12.60 -5.03 16.78
C TYR A 125 12.46 -6.31 15.96
N ASP A 126 13.02 -7.42 16.47
CA ASP A 126 12.78 -8.75 15.91
C ASP A 126 11.34 -9.22 16.21
N GLU A 127 10.86 -10.18 15.43
CA GLU A 127 9.49 -10.72 15.55
C GLU A 127 9.15 -11.25 16.96
N SER A 128 10.14 -11.81 17.66
CA SER A 128 10.01 -12.31 19.04
C SER A 128 9.76 -11.22 20.07
N GLN A 129 10.09 -9.97 19.75
CA GLN A 129 9.94 -8.80 20.61
C GLN A 129 8.67 -7.99 20.30
N LEU A 130 7.96 -8.35 19.23
CA LEU A 130 6.70 -7.70 18.87
C LEU A 130 5.59 -8.17 19.82
N SER A 131 4.62 -7.29 20.09
CA SER A 131 3.36 -7.69 20.71
C SER A 131 2.66 -8.74 19.83
N ASP A 132 1.85 -9.62 20.45
CA ASP A 132 1.18 -10.69 19.70
C ASP A 132 0.25 -10.14 18.61
N GLU A 133 -0.39 -8.99 18.87
CA GLU A 133 -1.22 -8.30 17.88
C GLU A 133 -0.39 -7.82 16.68
N LEU A 134 0.72 -7.11 16.93
CA LEU A 134 1.57 -6.59 15.85
C LEU A 134 2.27 -7.73 15.10
N ARG A 135 2.64 -8.81 15.80
CA ARG A 135 3.19 -10.03 15.20
C ARG A 135 2.20 -10.68 14.25
N LYS A 136 0.95 -10.86 14.70
CA LYS A 136 -0.12 -11.42 13.86
C LYS A 136 -0.37 -10.54 12.63
N LYS A 137 -0.46 -9.22 12.83
CA LYS A 137 -0.66 -8.25 11.76
C LYS A 137 0.49 -8.27 10.73
N ASN A 138 1.74 -8.39 11.20
CA ASN A 138 2.90 -8.56 10.34
C ASN A 138 2.85 -9.88 9.57
N SER A 139 2.43 -10.97 10.21
CA SER A 139 2.24 -12.27 9.55
C SER A 139 1.20 -12.20 8.42
N ASP A 140 0.03 -11.60 8.70
CA ASP A 140 -1.04 -11.39 7.70
C ASP A 140 -0.54 -10.53 6.52
N PHE A 141 0.23 -9.48 6.80
CA PHE A 141 0.87 -8.65 5.79
C PHE A 141 1.85 -9.44 4.91
N MET A 142 2.69 -10.30 5.50
CA MET A 142 3.65 -11.12 4.75
C MET A 142 2.95 -12.17 3.88
N ILE A 143 1.82 -12.72 4.34
CA ILE A 143 0.95 -13.59 3.53
C ILE A 143 0.39 -12.83 2.34
N GLU A 144 -0.06 -11.59 2.55
CA GLU A 144 -0.60 -10.73 1.49
C GLU A 144 0.44 -10.44 0.41
N VAL A 145 1.64 -10.02 0.81
CA VAL A 145 2.77 -9.78 -0.12
C VAL A 145 3.09 -11.06 -0.90
N SER A 146 3.16 -12.20 -0.21
CA SER A 146 3.41 -13.50 -0.85
C SER A 146 2.33 -13.87 -1.87
N SER A 147 1.06 -13.57 -1.57
CA SER A 147 -0.06 -13.79 -2.49
C SER A 147 0.05 -12.92 -3.75
N GLN A 148 0.38 -11.64 -3.60
CA GLN A 148 0.59 -10.74 -4.73
C GLN A 148 1.75 -11.22 -5.63
N ILE A 149 2.85 -11.70 -5.03
CA ILE A 149 3.95 -12.31 -5.78
C ILE A 149 3.44 -13.52 -6.57
N ARG A 150 2.71 -14.44 -5.94
CA ARG A 150 2.16 -15.63 -6.64
C ARG A 150 1.26 -15.25 -7.82
N MET A 151 0.43 -14.23 -7.66
CA MET A 151 -0.42 -13.73 -8.76
C MET A 151 0.42 -13.17 -9.91
N LEU A 152 1.46 -12.40 -9.61
CA LEU A 152 2.38 -11.88 -10.62
C LEU A 152 3.09 -13.02 -11.38
N LEU A 153 3.53 -14.06 -10.66
CA LEU A 153 4.12 -15.25 -11.27
C LEU A 153 3.12 -15.99 -12.17
N ALA A 154 1.88 -16.19 -11.71
CA ALA A 154 0.84 -16.87 -12.48
C ALA A 154 0.51 -16.12 -13.78
N ALA A 155 0.43 -14.79 -13.73
CA ALA A 155 0.22 -13.96 -14.91
C ALA A 155 1.37 -14.02 -15.92
N THR A 156 2.57 -14.40 -15.48
CA THR A 156 3.78 -14.44 -16.32
C THR A 156 4.04 -15.83 -16.94
N ILE A 157 3.55 -16.88 -16.29
CA ILE A 157 3.72 -18.28 -16.73
C ILE A 157 2.60 -18.73 -17.69
N SER A 158 1.46 -18.03 -17.69
CA SER A 158 0.37 -18.23 -18.67
C SER A 158 0.74 -17.73 -20.07
#